data_AF-A0A6G1BFE7-F1
#
_entry.id   AF-A0A6G1BFE7-F1
#
_cell.length_a   1.000
_cell.length_b   1.000
_cell.length_c   1.000
_cell.angle_alpha   90.00
_cell.angle_beta   90.00
_cell.angle_gamma   90.00
#
_symmetry.space_group_name_H-M   'P 1'
#
loop_
_entity.id
_entity.type
_entity.pdbx_description
1 polymer ?
#
loop_
_entity_poly.entity_id
_entity_poly.type
_entity_poly.pdbx_seq_one_letter_code
_entity_poly.pdbx_strand_id
1 'polypeptide(L)'
;GLFLISYPSILMSYDHVELTFSDMKNVPEAFRGTKKGTVYLTPYRVIFLSKGKDAMQSFMMPFYLMKDCEIKQPVFGANYIKGTVKAEAGGGWEGSAPYKLTFMAGGAIEFGQRMLQVASQASRGEAPNGAYGYSYMPSGAYVFPPPVSKGMYPCPPGYPYPPPPPAEFYPGPPMMDGAMGYMQPPPPPYPGPMEPPVSGPDVPSTPAGEA
;
A
#
# COMPACT_ATOMS: atom_id res chain seq x y z
N GLY A 1 -9.77 5.24 21.59
CA GLY A 1 -9.02 6.20 20.77
C GLY A 1 -8.55 5.49 19.53
N LEU A 2 -8.91 6.00 18.35
CA LEU A 2 -8.50 5.41 17.07
C LEU A 2 -7.05 5.82 16.80
N PHE A 3 -6.10 4.90 16.96
CA PHE A 3 -4.73 5.11 16.48
C PHE A 3 -4.75 5.06 14.95
N LEU A 4 -4.96 6.21 14.33
CA LEU A 4 -4.67 6.43 12.92
C LEU A 4 -3.15 6.42 12.74
N ILE A 5 -2.55 5.23 12.73
CA ILE A 5 -1.24 5.06 12.11
C ILE A 5 -1.44 5.49 10.66
N SER A 6 -0.79 6.58 10.26
CA SER A 6 -0.76 7.11 8.89
C SER A 6 -0.79 5.95 7.89
N TYR A 7 -1.94 5.71 7.25
CA TYR A 7 -2.07 4.61 6.32
C TYR A 7 -1.32 5.03 5.06
N PRO A 8 -0.21 4.36 4.69
CA PRO A 8 0.33 4.51 3.35
C PRO A 8 -0.80 4.16 2.36
N SER A 9 -1.34 5.19 1.71
CA SER A 9 -2.21 5.17 0.54
C SER A 9 -3.20 3.99 0.42
N ILE A 10 -4.47 4.24 0.75
CA ILE A 10 -5.57 3.33 0.38
C ILE A 10 -5.65 3.29 -1.16
N LEU A 11 -5.60 2.10 -1.73
CA LEU A 11 -5.68 1.89 -3.19
C LEU A 11 -7.12 1.88 -3.68
N MET A 12 -8.01 1.20 -2.94
CA MET A 12 -9.44 1.17 -3.19
C MET A 12 -10.20 0.66 -1.96
N SER A 13 -11.51 0.88 -1.93
CA SER A 13 -12.39 0.39 -0.87
C SER A 13 -13.81 0.10 -1.38
N TYR A 14 -14.48 -0.87 -0.74
CA TYR A 14 -15.91 -1.14 -0.98
C TYR A 14 -16.66 -1.28 0.34
N ASP A 15 -17.81 -0.61 0.40
CA ASP A 15 -18.78 -0.75 1.48
C ASP A 15 -19.71 -1.95 1.27
N HIS A 16 -20.50 -2.27 2.30
CA HIS A 16 -21.49 -3.35 2.28
C HIS A 16 -20.85 -4.72 1.98
N VAL A 17 -19.68 -4.96 2.57
CA VAL A 17 -18.99 -6.25 2.49
C VAL A 17 -19.27 -7.04 3.76
N GLU A 18 -19.58 -8.31 3.59
CA GLU A 18 -19.74 -9.27 4.68
C GLU A 18 -18.50 -10.17 4.81
N LEU A 19 -17.85 -10.15 5.97
CA LEU A 19 -16.73 -11.03 6.30
C LEU A 19 -17.21 -12.16 7.22
N THR A 20 -16.90 -13.40 6.86
CA THR A 20 -17.15 -14.59 7.68
C THR A 20 -15.90 -15.44 7.76
N PHE A 21 -15.64 -16.04 8.91
CA PHE A 21 -14.61 -17.06 9.10
C PHE A 21 -15.25 -18.45 9.24
N SER A 22 -14.64 -19.47 8.66
CA SER A 22 -15.09 -20.87 8.80
C SER A 22 -13.97 -21.77 9.33
N ASP A 23 -14.35 -22.99 9.72
CA ASP A 23 -13.44 -24.11 9.98
C ASP A 23 -12.31 -23.86 11.01
N MET A 24 -12.55 -22.98 12.00
CA MET A 24 -11.62 -22.80 13.12
C MET A 24 -12.00 -23.75 14.26
N LYS A 25 -11.02 -24.54 14.76
CA LYS A 25 -11.25 -25.50 15.86
C LYS A 25 -11.76 -24.83 17.14
N ASN A 26 -11.20 -23.68 17.48
CA ASN A 26 -11.62 -22.83 18.59
C ASN A 26 -11.87 -21.41 18.06
N VAL A 27 -13.11 -21.11 17.66
CA VAL A 27 -13.47 -19.79 17.10
C VAL A 27 -13.51 -18.75 18.23
N PRO A 28 -12.58 -17.76 18.27
CA PRO A 28 -12.69 -16.62 19.18
C PRO A 28 -14.01 -15.88 18.94
N GLU A 29 -14.58 -15.28 19.99
CA GLU A 29 -15.85 -14.55 19.88
C GLU A 29 -15.85 -13.50 18.77
N ALA A 30 -14.70 -12.81 18.61
CA ALA A 30 -14.48 -11.83 17.54
C ALA A 30 -14.71 -12.40 16.13
N PHE A 31 -14.45 -13.69 15.88
CA PHE A 31 -14.62 -14.31 14.56
C PHE A 31 -15.97 -15.00 14.36
N ARG A 32 -16.83 -15.04 15.38
CA ARG A 32 -18.14 -15.68 15.28
C ARG A 32 -19.12 -14.84 14.46
N GLY A 33 -19.89 -15.53 13.62
CA GLY A 33 -20.96 -14.94 12.82
C GLY A 33 -20.47 -14.11 11.64
N THR A 34 -21.38 -13.33 11.07
CA THR A 34 -21.14 -12.50 9.90
C THR A 34 -20.86 -11.06 10.30
N LYS A 35 -19.76 -10.51 9.82
CA LYS A 35 -19.29 -9.15 10.09
C LYS A 35 -19.64 -8.27 8.92
N LYS A 36 -20.35 -7.18 9.14
CA LYS A 36 -20.75 -6.25 8.07
C LYS A 36 -19.90 -5.00 8.13
N GLY A 37 -19.39 -4.55 7.01
CA GLY A 37 -18.40 -3.47 7.03
C GLY A 37 -17.91 -3.03 5.68
N THR A 38 -16.73 -2.42 5.72
CA THR A 38 -16.00 -1.88 4.56
C THR A 38 -14.68 -2.61 4.44
N VAL A 39 -14.32 -2.99 3.23
CA VAL A 39 -13.01 -3.57 2.93
C VAL A 39 -12.13 -2.53 2.25
N TYR A 40 -10.88 -2.46 2.66
CA TYR A 40 -9.86 -1.56 2.13
C TYR A 40 -8.70 -2.39 1.57
N LEU A 41 -8.27 -2.03 0.37
CA LEU A 41 -7.04 -2.53 -0.22
C LEU A 41 -5.94 -1.51 -0.02
N THR A 42 -4.80 -1.98 0.50
CA THR A 42 -3.57 -1.19 0.63
C THR A 42 -2.43 -1.92 -0.06
N PRO A 43 -1.25 -1.29 -0.25
CA PRO A 43 -0.14 -1.91 -0.94
C PRO A 43 0.37 -3.24 -0.39
N TYR A 44 0.15 -3.52 0.90
CA TYR A 44 0.73 -4.70 1.57
C TYR A 44 -0.30 -5.60 2.27
N ARG A 45 -1.55 -5.17 2.35
CA ARG A 45 -2.59 -5.84 3.15
C ARG A 45 -3.99 -5.46 2.71
N VAL A 46 -4.92 -6.36 3.00
CA VAL A 46 -6.35 -6.08 3.04
C VAL A 46 -6.73 -5.73 4.48
N ILE A 47 -7.58 -4.73 4.66
CA ILE A 47 -8.12 -4.35 5.97
C ILE A 47 -9.64 -4.39 5.88
N PHE A 48 -10.27 -5.15 6.76
CA PHE A 48 -11.71 -5.09 6.97
C PHE A 48 -12.02 -4.23 8.19
N LEU A 49 -12.97 -3.31 8.05
CA LEU A 49 -13.46 -2.47 9.13
C LEU A 49 -14.94 -2.77 9.34
N SER A 50 -15.29 -3.27 10.52
CA SER A 50 -16.68 -3.54 10.88
C SER A 50 -17.46 -2.24 11.06
N LYS A 51 -18.73 -2.27 10.66
CA LYS A 51 -19.68 -1.18 10.87
C LYS A 51 -20.56 -1.48 12.07
N GLY A 52 -20.70 -0.52 12.99
CA GLY A 52 -21.54 -0.65 14.17
C GLY A 52 -20.82 -1.29 15.36
N LYS A 53 -21.60 -1.87 16.28
CA LYS A 53 -21.08 -2.51 17.50
C LYS A 53 -20.87 -4.01 17.25
N ASP A 54 -19.68 -4.36 16.75
CA ASP A 54 -19.24 -5.76 16.62
C ASP A 54 -18.06 -6.04 17.56
N ALA A 55 -17.94 -7.27 18.08
CA ALA A 55 -16.79 -7.68 18.89
C ALA A 55 -15.45 -7.52 18.14
N MET A 56 -15.46 -7.75 16.83
CA MET A 56 -14.33 -7.47 15.95
C MET A 56 -14.52 -6.11 15.30
N GLN A 57 -13.75 -5.11 15.71
CA GLN A 57 -13.82 -3.76 15.15
C GLN A 57 -13.11 -3.67 13.80
N SER A 58 -11.96 -4.32 13.66
CA SER A 58 -11.22 -4.41 12.40
C SER A 58 -10.46 -5.73 12.32
N PHE A 59 -10.12 -6.13 11.10
CA PHE A 59 -9.30 -7.31 10.84
C PHE A 59 -8.32 -7.02 9.71
N MET A 60 -7.05 -7.33 9.96
CA MET A 60 -5.96 -7.09 9.03
C MET A 60 -5.49 -8.40 8.43
N MET A 61 -5.35 -8.44 7.11
CA MET A 61 -4.87 -9.58 6.36
C MET A 61 -3.68 -9.16 5.50
N PRO A 62 -2.44 -9.29 6.02
CA PRO A 62 -1.22 -9.07 5.25
C PRO A 62 -1.09 -10.11 4.13
N PHE A 63 -0.64 -9.69 2.93
CA PHE A 63 -0.59 -10.60 1.78
C PHE A 63 0.32 -11.82 2.01
N TYR A 64 1.39 -11.69 2.79
CA TYR A 64 2.29 -12.82 3.11
C TYR A 64 1.64 -13.88 4.02
N LEU A 65 0.56 -13.54 4.73
CA LEU A 65 -0.21 -14.47 5.55
C LEU A 65 -1.43 -15.03 4.82
N MET A 66 -1.81 -14.46 3.69
CA MET A 66 -2.94 -14.89 2.88
C MET A 66 -2.53 -15.99 1.90
N LYS A 67 -3.39 -17.00 1.74
CA LYS A 67 -3.23 -18.12 0.82
C LYS A 67 -4.54 -18.46 0.12
N ASP A 68 -4.44 -19.17 -0.99
CA ASP A 68 -5.57 -19.77 -1.72
C ASP A 68 -6.69 -18.75 -2.03
N CYS A 69 -6.29 -17.52 -2.35
CA CYS A 69 -7.21 -16.42 -2.65
C CYS A 69 -7.89 -16.65 -4.00
N GLU A 70 -9.22 -16.76 -4.00
CA GLU A 70 -10.02 -17.04 -5.18
C GLU A 70 -11.25 -16.14 -5.24
N ILE A 71 -11.55 -15.60 -6.43
CA ILE A 71 -12.78 -14.85 -6.72
C ILE A 71 -13.83 -15.84 -7.19
N LYS A 72 -14.99 -15.87 -6.54
CA LYS A 72 -16.13 -16.71 -6.89
C LYS A 72 -17.28 -15.85 -7.40
N GLN A 73 -17.79 -16.25 -8.57
CA GLN A 73 -18.90 -15.59 -9.26
C GLN A 73 -20.06 -16.57 -9.42
N PRO A 74 -20.85 -16.84 -8.37
CA PRO A 74 -22.00 -17.72 -8.49
C PRO A 74 -23.07 -17.07 -9.38
N VAL A 75 -23.78 -17.89 -10.16
CA VAL A 75 -24.91 -17.42 -11.01
C VAL A 75 -26.03 -16.82 -10.15
N PHE A 76 -26.19 -17.35 -8.93
CA PHE A 76 -27.17 -16.90 -7.95
C PHE A 76 -26.45 -16.45 -6.68
N GLY A 77 -26.73 -15.22 -6.24
CA GLY A 77 -26.15 -14.63 -5.04
C GLY A 77 -25.05 -13.62 -5.34
N ALA A 78 -24.48 -13.05 -4.27
CA ALA A 78 -23.42 -12.06 -4.38
C ALA A 78 -22.06 -12.71 -4.68
N ASN A 79 -21.26 -12.03 -5.48
CA ASN A 79 -19.87 -12.42 -5.72
C ASN A 79 -19.06 -12.28 -4.43
N TYR A 80 -18.13 -13.20 -4.23
CA TYR A 80 -17.31 -13.23 -3.03
C TYR A 80 -15.87 -13.61 -3.34
N ILE A 81 -14.97 -13.20 -2.44
CA ILE A 81 -13.58 -13.60 -2.44
C ILE A 81 -13.39 -14.50 -1.24
N LYS A 82 -12.76 -15.66 -1.43
CA LYS A 82 -12.39 -16.55 -0.33
C LYS A 82 -10.88 -16.76 -0.31
N GLY A 83 -10.37 -17.18 0.83
CA GLY A 83 -8.98 -17.58 0.99
C GLY A 83 -8.76 -18.09 2.41
N THR A 84 -7.50 -18.33 2.75
CA THR A 84 -7.08 -18.69 4.10
C THR A 84 -6.08 -17.65 4.59
N VAL A 85 -6.27 -17.10 5.78
CA VAL A 85 -5.28 -16.24 6.43
C VAL A 85 -4.65 -16.96 7.60
N LYS A 86 -3.33 -16.84 7.76
CA LYS A 86 -2.61 -17.34 8.93
C LYS A 86 -2.58 -16.31 10.06
N ALA A 87 -2.56 -16.79 11.30
CA ALA A 87 -2.33 -15.95 12.45
C ALA A 87 -0.94 -15.31 12.39
N GLU A 88 -0.89 -14.01 12.71
CA GLU A 88 0.36 -13.32 12.96
C GLU A 88 0.87 -13.64 14.37
N ALA A 89 2.19 -13.73 14.53
CA ALA A 89 2.80 -13.95 15.84
C ALA A 89 2.41 -12.81 16.79
N GLY A 90 1.80 -13.14 17.93
CA GLY A 90 1.30 -12.13 18.89
C GLY A 90 -0.02 -11.47 18.50
N GLY A 91 -0.69 -11.90 17.43
CA GLY A 91 -1.96 -11.33 16.95
C GLY A 91 -3.22 -11.69 17.76
N GLY A 92 -3.08 -12.35 18.91
CA GLY A 92 -4.18 -12.70 19.80
C GLY A 92 -5.02 -13.92 19.39
N TRP A 93 -4.59 -14.66 18.36
CA TRP A 93 -5.17 -15.94 17.94
C TRP A 93 -4.10 -16.81 17.27
N GLU A 94 -4.38 -18.10 17.07
CA GLU A 94 -3.42 -19.06 16.53
C GLU A 94 -4.01 -19.88 15.37
N GLY A 95 -3.13 -20.38 14.50
CA GLY A 95 -3.48 -21.26 13.40
C GLY A 95 -3.79 -20.52 12.10
N SER A 96 -4.81 -20.99 11.39
CA SER A 96 -5.26 -20.41 10.12
C SER A 96 -6.78 -20.30 10.12
N ALA A 97 -7.31 -19.26 9.50
CA ALA A 97 -8.74 -19.02 9.37
C ALA A 97 -9.10 -18.89 7.88
N PRO A 98 -9.83 -19.86 7.32
CA PRO A 98 -10.57 -19.66 6.09
C PRO A 98 -11.51 -18.47 6.24
N TYR A 99 -11.45 -17.54 5.30
CA TYR A 99 -12.28 -16.34 5.28
C TYR A 99 -13.08 -16.26 3.97
N LYS A 100 -14.19 -15.56 4.03
CA LYS A 100 -15.02 -15.20 2.88
C LYS A 100 -15.47 -13.74 2.99
N LEU A 101 -15.14 -12.94 1.98
CA LEU A 101 -15.56 -11.56 1.78
C LEU A 101 -16.65 -11.52 0.71
N THR A 102 -17.89 -11.27 1.10
CA THR A 102 -19.06 -11.24 0.20
C THR A 102 -19.44 -9.80 -0.10
N PHE A 103 -19.47 -9.42 -1.38
CA PHE A 103 -19.67 -8.02 -1.79
C PHE A 103 -21.14 -7.80 -2.15
N MET A 104 -21.94 -7.35 -1.18
CA MET A 104 -23.39 -7.23 -1.34
C MET A 104 -23.80 -6.13 -2.33
N ALA A 105 -22.96 -5.11 -2.50
CA ALA A 105 -23.18 -3.99 -3.42
C ALA A 105 -22.40 -4.12 -4.75
N GLY A 106 -21.78 -5.28 -5.02
CA GLY A 106 -20.88 -5.47 -6.17
C GLY A 106 -19.44 -5.06 -5.89
N GLY A 107 -18.57 -5.13 -6.91
CA GLY A 107 -17.15 -4.78 -6.80
C GLY A 107 -16.19 -5.95 -6.49
N ALA A 108 -16.69 -7.15 -6.20
CA ALA A 108 -15.84 -8.31 -5.87
C ALA A 108 -14.79 -8.64 -6.96
N ILE A 109 -15.15 -8.50 -8.23
CA ILE A 109 -14.27 -8.84 -9.35
C ILE A 109 -13.12 -7.83 -9.43
N GLU A 110 -13.47 -6.54 -9.46
CA GLU A 110 -12.50 -5.44 -9.54
C GLU A 110 -11.57 -5.45 -8.31
N PHE A 111 -12.15 -5.58 -7.11
CA PHE A 111 -11.38 -5.70 -5.87
C PHE A 111 -10.45 -6.92 -5.89
N GLY A 112 -10.97 -8.09 -6.25
CA GLY A 112 -10.21 -9.32 -6.23
C GLY A 112 -9.07 -9.33 -7.25
N GLN A 113 -9.32 -8.85 -8.47
CA GLN A 113 -8.31 -8.73 -9.51
C GLN A 113 -7.20 -7.76 -9.07
N ARG A 114 -7.59 -6.59 -8.53
CA ARG A 114 -6.62 -5.61 -8.04
C ARG A 114 -5.85 -6.13 -6.82
N MET A 115 -6.51 -6.82 -5.90
CA MET A 115 -5.88 -7.44 -4.75
C MET A 115 -4.80 -8.46 -5.17
N LEU A 116 -5.10 -9.34 -6.12
CA LEU A 116 -4.13 -10.33 -6.62
C LEU A 116 -2.94 -9.65 -7.33
N GLN A 117 -3.21 -8.60 -8.12
CA GLN A 117 -2.16 -7.81 -8.76
C GLN A 117 -1.23 -7.16 -7.73
N VAL A 118 -1.80 -6.51 -6.71
CA VAL A 118 -1.05 -5.81 -5.65
C VAL A 118 -0.28 -6.82 -4.79
N ALA A 119 -0.87 -7.97 -4.45
CA ALA A 119 -0.19 -9.03 -3.73
C ALA A 119 1.03 -9.57 -4.49
N SER A 120 0.92 -9.71 -5.82
CA SER A 120 2.03 -10.11 -6.70
C SER A 120 3.16 -9.06 -6.76
N GLN A 121 2.83 -7.77 -6.67
CA GLN A 121 3.83 -6.69 -6.64
C GLN A 121 4.53 -6.64 -5.27
N ALA A 122 3.74 -6.72 -4.20
CA ALA A 122 4.24 -6.73 -2.82
C ALA A 122 5.21 -7.89 -2.56
N SER A 123 4.94 -9.08 -3.12
CA SER A 123 5.85 -10.23 -2.99
C SER A 123 7.20 -10.04 -3.71
N ARG A 124 7.27 -9.14 -4.69
CA ARG A 124 8.49 -8.76 -5.43
C ARG A 124 9.19 -7.52 -4.85
N GLY A 125 8.64 -6.91 -3.80
CA GLY A 125 9.15 -5.64 -3.25
C GLY A 125 8.86 -4.43 -4.13
N GLU A 126 7.92 -4.54 -5.07
CA GLU A 126 7.50 -3.44 -5.94
C GLU A 126 6.42 -2.60 -5.25
N ALA A 127 6.55 -1.27 -5.31
CA ALA A 127 5.49 -0.36 -4.85
C ALA A 127 4.35 -0.32 -5.89
N PRO A 128 3.09 -0.52 -5.49
CA PRO A 128 1.97 -0.45 -6.43
C PRO A 128 1.76 0.95 -7.01
N ASN A 129 1.67 1.02 -8.33
CA ASN A 129 1.24 2.23 -9.04
C ASN A 129 -0.15 2.63 -8.52
N GLY A 130 -0.27 3.83 -7.93
CA GLY A 130 -1.47 4.31 -7.24
C GLY A 130 -1.30 4.57 -5.74
N ALA A 131 -0.08 4.39 -5.19
CA ALA A 131 0.26 4.85 -3.84
C ALA A 131 0.20 6.40 -3.67
N TYR A 132 0.01 7.13 -4.77
CA TYR A 132 -0.28 8.56 -4.77
C TYR A 132 -1.54 8.80 -5.62
N GLY A 133 -2.66 9.05 -4.98
CA GLY A 133 -3.87 9.54 -5.65
C GLY A 133 -4.93 8.47 -5.92
N TYR A 134 -6.09 8.72 -5.33
CA TYR A 134 -7.37 8.16 -5.74
C TYR A 134 -7.55 8.27 -7.25
N SER A 135 -7.76 7.16 -7.96
CA SER A 135 -8.28 7.19 -9.33
C SER A 135 -9.46 6.25 -9.44
N TYR A 136 -10.59 6.69 -8.88
CA TYR A 136 -11.87 6.41 -9.49
C TYR A 136 -11.96 7.24 -10.77
N MET A 137 -11.96 6.60 -11.93
CA MET A 137 -12.31 7.24 -13.20
C MET A 137 -13.24 6.30 -13.97
N PRO A 138 -14.56 6.51 -13.94
CA PRO A 138 -15.40 6.15 -15.05
C PRO A 138 -15.26 7.26 -16.11
N SER A 139 -15.07 6.86 -17.37
CA SER A 139 -15.06 7.71 -18.56
C SER A 139 -13.70 8.31 -19.00
N GLY A 140 -13.05 7.64 -19.95
CA GLY A 140 -12.82 8.23 -21.27
C GLY A 140 -11.87 9.42 -21.44
N ALA A 141 -10.78 9.55 -20.66
CA ALA A 141 -9.79 10.61 -20.88
C ALA A 141 -8.37 10.06 -21.11
N TYR A 142 -7.72 10.64 -22.13
CA TYR A 142 -6.44 10.26 -22.73
C TYR A 142 -5.34 9.95 -21.72
N VAL A 143 -4.72 8.78 -21.89
CA VAL A 143 -3.48 8.40 -21.22
C VAL A 143 -2.33 9.15 -21.88
N PHE A 144 -1.66 10.03 -21.13
CA PHE A 144 -0.35 10.55 -21.54
C PHE A 144 0.68 9.42 -21.35
N PRO A 145 1.34 8.94 -22.41
CA PRO A 145 2.39 7.94 -22.26
C PRO A 145 3.58 8.55 -21.50
N PRO A 146 4.34 7.74 -20.73
CA PRO A 146 5.54 8.20 -20.05
C PRO A 146 6.58 8.75 -21.05
N PRO A 147 7.41 9.73 -20.66
CA PRO A 147 8.42 10.29 -21.54
C PRO A 147 9.38 9.19 -21.98
N VAL A 148 9.34 8.86 -23.27
CA VAL A 148 10.26 7.92 -23.89
C VAL A 148 11.68 8.49 -23.81
N SER A 149 12.57 7.72 -23.18
CA SER A 149 14.01 7.95 -23.22
C SER A 149 14.48 7.97 -24.69
N LYS A 150 15.24 9.01 -25.04
CA LYS A 150 15.91 9.23 -26.33
C LYS A 150 16.42 7.91 -26.93
N GLY A 151 15.99 7.57 -28.16
CA GLY A 151 16.84 6.69 -28.97
C GLY A 151 16.23 5.90 -30.12
N MET A 152 14.92 5.68 -30.24
CA MET A 152 14.43 4.83 -31.33
C MET A 152 13.03 5.17 -31.82
N TYR A 153 12.94 5.76 -33.02
CA TYR A 153 11.88 5.44 -33.98
C TYR A 153 12.41 5.65 -35.42
N PRO A 154 12.26 4.67 -36.33
CA PRO A 154 12.53 4.87 -37.76
C PRO A 154 11.44 5.75 -38.40
N CYS A 155 11.87 6.62 -39.31
CA CYS A 155 11.05 7.65 -39.96
C CYS A 155 10.12 7.04 -41.05
N PRO A 156 8.80 7.30 -41.05
CA PRO A 156 7.93 7.02 -42.19
C PRO A 156 8.04 8.13 -43.26
N PRO A 157 7.97 7.80 -44.56
CA PRO A 157 8.27 8.75 -45.63
C PRO A 157 7.14 9.75 -45.90
N GLY A 158 7.48 11.03 -45.85
CA GLY A 158 6.98 12.06 -46.77
C GLY A 158 5.67 12.75 -46.41
N TYR A 159 5.75 13.87 -45.69
CA TYR A 159 4.90 15.05 -45.89
C TYR A 159 5.67 16.32 -45.45
N PRO A 160 5.82 17.36 -46.29
CA PRO A 160 6.46 18.61 -45.88
C PRO A 160 5.58 19.34 -44.86
N TYR A 161 6.15 19.62 -43.68
CA TYR A 161 5.50 20.50 -42.69
C TYR A 161 5.52 21.95 -43.18
N PRO A 162 4.44 22.73 -42.99
CA PRO A 162 4.47 24.17 -43.26
C PRO A 162 5.40 24.87 -42.26
N PRO A 163 6.05 25.98 -42.65
CA PRO A 163 6.97 26.72 -41.78
C PRO A 163 6.22 27.32 -40.57
N PRO A 164 6.88 27.43 -39.40
CA PRO A 164 6.28 28.03 -38.22
C PRO A 164 5.98 29.53 -38.44
N PRO A 165 4.90 30.07 -37.83
CA PRO A 165 4.55 31.48 -37.94
C PRO A 165 5.57 32.40 -37.22
N PRO A 166 5.72 33.67 -37.64
CA PRO A 166 6.66 34.62 -37.06
C PRO A 166 6.42 34.85 -35.57
N ALA A 167 7.51 34.86 -34.79
CA ALA A 167 7.53 34.96 -33.32
C ALA A 167 7.21 36.36 -32.76
N GLU A 168 6.44 37.19 -33.47
CA GLU A 168 6.35 38.63 -33.19
C GLU A 168 5.15 39.04 -32.30
N PHE A 169 4.29 38.12 -31.88
CA PHE A 169 3.02 38.48 -31.19
C PHE A 169 2.85 38.00 -29.75
N TYR A 170 3.85 37.37 -29.13
CA TYR A 170 3.79 37.02 -27.69
C TYR A 170 5.14 37.26 -27.01
N PRO A 171 5.25 38.16 -26.02
CA PRO A 171 6.41 38.18 -25.14
C PRO A 171 6.40 36.91 -24.30
N GLY A 172 7.28 35.96 -24.64
CA GLY A 172 7.55 34.80 -23.80
C GLY A 172 8.16 35.20 -22.45
N PRO A 173 8.05 34.33 -21.42
CA PRO A 173 8.67 34.58 -20.12
C PRO A 173 10.18 34.82 -20.29
N PRO A 174 10.80 35.69 -19.47
CA PRO A 174 12.20 36.08 -19.64
C PRO A 174 13.10 34.84 -19.63
N MET A 175 13.85 34.72 -20.72
CA MET A 175 14.90 33.72 -20.92
C MET A 175 15.99 33.98 -19.89
N MET A 176 16.13 33.08 -18.92
CA MET A 176 17.22 33.11 -17.97
C MET A 176 18.47 32.60 -18.69
N ASP A 177 19.42 33.51 -18.90
CA ASP A 177 20.68 33.28 -19.59
C ASP A 177 21.45 32.12 -18.95
N GLY A 178 21.84 31.17 -19.80
CA GLY A 178 22.51 29.93 -19.46
C GLY A 178 23.97 30.16 -19.13
N ALA A 179 24.25 30.76 -17.97
CA ALA A 179 25.59 30.86 -17.40
C ALA A 179 25.56 31.14 -15.89
N MET A 180 24.86 30.32 -15.10
CA MET A 180 24.97 30.36 -13.64
C MET A 180 25.17 28.94 -13.13
N GLY A 181 26.45 28.58 -12.99
CA GLY A 181 26.88 27.35 -12.37
C GLY A 181 26.24 27.17 -11.00
N TYR A 182 25.90 25.92 -10.70
CA TYR A 182 25.40 25.45 -9.42
C TYR A 182 26.40 25.79 -8.31
N MET A 183 26.31 26.99 -7.71
CA MET A 183 26.84 27.20 -6.37
C MET A 183 25.85 26.59 -5.38
N GLN A 184 25.93 25.27 -5.25
CA GLN A 184 25.53 24.62 -4.01
C GLN A 184 26.33 25.28 -2.89
N PRO A 185 25.70 25.91 -1.87
CA PRO A 185 26.44 26.30 -0.68
C PRO A 185 27.07 25.04 -0.07
N PRO A 186 28.31 25.10 0.46
CA PRO A 186 28.94 23.95 1.07
C PRO A 186 28.01 23.37 2.15
N PRO A 187 27.87 22.05 2.24
CA PRO A 187 27.03 21.44 3.27
C PRO A 187 27.49 21.91 4.65
N PRO A 188 26.57 22.15 5.59
CA PRO A 188 26.93 22.50 6.96
C PRO A 188 27.81 21.40 7.55
N PRO A 189 28.82 21.75 8.38
CA PRO A 189 29.69 20.77 8.99
C PRO A 189 28.86 19.80 9.84
N TYR A 190 28.95 18.50 9.50
CA TYR A 190 28.35 17.44 10.29
C TYR A 190 28.93 17.49 11.71
N PRO A 191 28.09 17.53 12.77
CA PRO A 191 28.54 17.20 14.11
C PRO A 191 29.13 15.79 14.06
N GLY A 192 30.44 15.68 14.31
CA GLY A 192 31.13 14.40 14.34
C GLY A 192 30.55 13.45 15.38
N PRO A 193 30.89 12.15 15.32
CA PRO A 193 30.43 11.17 16.29
C PRO A 193 30.75 11.66 17.72
N MET A 194 29.74 11.73 18.57
CA MET A 194 29.97 11.88 20.02
C MET A 194 30.88 10.74 20.46
N GLU A 195 32.03 11.10 21.00
CA GLU A 195 32.89 10.16 21.70
C GLU A 195 32.06 9.45 22.78
N PRO A 196 32.13 8.12 22.90
CA PRO A 196 31.50 7.43 24.01
C PRO A 196 32.13 7.93 25.31
N PRO A 197 31.36 8.11 26.39
CA PRO A 197 31.92 8.51 27.67
C PRO A 197 32.99 7.50 28.10
N VAL A 198 34.17 8.04 28.42
CA VAL A 198 35.28 7.34 29.07
C VAL A 198 34.73 6.45 30.18
N SER A 199 34.92 5.14 30.02
CA SER A 199 34.82 4.19 31.11
C SER A 199 36.09 4.31 31.95
N GLY A 200 35.93 4.54 33.24
CA GLY A 200 36.99 4.31 34.22
C GLY A 200 36.41 4.31 35.64
N PRO A 201 37.11 3.73 36.63
CA PRO A 201 38.08 2.63 36.55
C PRO A 201 37.58 1.35 37.27
N ASP A 202 38.09 0.19 36.83
CA ASP A 202 38.22 -1.00 37.66
C ASP A 202 39.03 -0.68 38.93
N VAL A 203 38.56 -1.09 40.12
CA VAL A 203 39.26 -2.10 40.94
C VAL A 203 38.41 -2.57 42.15
N PRO A 204 38.59 -3.83 42.59
CA PRO A 204 37.82 -4.49 43.64
C PRO A 204 38.44 -4.28 45.03
N SER A 205 37.65 -4.40 46.10
CA SER A 205 38.16 -4.75 47.44
C SER A 205 37.04 -5.26 48.34
N THR A 206 37.01 -6.59 48.49
CA THR A 206 36.43 -7.29 49.65
C THR A 206 37.24 -6.94 50.90
N PRO A 207 36.64 -6.99 52.09
CA PRO A 207 37.19 -7.92 53.08
C PRO A 207 36.11 -8.80 53.72
N ALA A 208 36.53 -10.03 53.99
CA ALA A 208 35.81 -11.08 54.68
C ALA A 208 36.13 -11.09 56.18
N GLY A 209 35.21 -11.67 56.98
CA GLY A 209 35.40 -12.09 58.39
C GLY A 209 35.47 -10.93 59.39
N GLU A 210 35.06 -11.05 60.65
CA GLU A 210 34.85 -12.18 61.57
C GLU A 210 33.70 -11.78 62.55
N ALA A 211 32.84 -12.71 62.97
CA ALA A 211 32.80 -13.32 64.31
C ALA A 211 32.62 -12.33 65.48
#